data_AF-A0A0S3RT09-F1
#
_entry.id   AF-A0A0S3RT09-F1
#
_cell.length_a   1.000
_cell.length_b   1.000
_cell.length_c   1.000
_cell.angle_alpha   90.00
_cell.angle_beta   90.00
_cell.angle_gamma   90.00
#
_symmetry.space_group_name_H-M   'P 1'
#
loop_
_entity.id
_entity.type
_entity.pdbx_description
1 polymer ?
#
loop_
_entity_poly.entity_id
_entity_poly.type
_entity_poly.pdbx_seq_one_letter_code
_entity_poly.pdbx_strand_id
1 'polypeptide(L)'
;MGYAKRSVKNKARVEGSICASYLHRETTHFCSHYFKHFMLTPQSSRNEVDIQIESLTTTLSVFDQPSRHSGRESTHWLSDEELRSAHVHVLINCNEVEPYLQSFLHTYQ
;
A
#
# COMPACT_ATOMS: atom_id res chain seq x y z
N MET A 1 -9.43 -8.01 -41.61
CA MET A 1 -10.76 -7.89 -40.94
C MET A 1 -10.73 -6.67 -40.03
N GLY A 2 -11.70 -5.75 -40.13
CA GLY A 2 -11.64 -4.42 -39.48
C GLY A 2 -11.88 -4.40 -37.96
N TYR A 3 -11.39 -3.34 -37.29
CA TYR A 3 -11.49 -3.13 -35.83
C TYR A 3 -12.92 -3.23 -35.29
N ALA A 4 -13.87 -2.53 -35.94
CA ALA A 4 -15.28 -2.52 -35.53
C ALA A 4 -15.90 -3.93 -35.53
N LYS A 5 -15.52 -4.78 -36.50
CA LYS A 5 -16.05 -6.14 -36.58
C LYS A 5 -15.55 -7.03 -35.43
N ARG A 6 -14.36 -6.75 -34.88
CA ARG A 6 -13.80 -7.45 -33.71
C ARG A 6 -14.35 -6.92 -32.38
N SER A 7 -14.79 -5.66 -32.33
CA SER A 7 -15.29 -5.04 -31.10
C SER A 7 -16.76 -5.34 -30.81
N VAL A 8 -17.53 -5.78 -31.81
CA VAL A 8 -18.94 -6.18 -31.64
C VAL A 8 -19.05 -7.54 -30.97
N LYS A 9 -19.23 -7.53 -29.65
CA LYS A 9 -19.49 -8.75 -28.86
C LYS A 9 -20.98 -9.09 -28.81
N ASN A 10 -21.85 -8.07 -28.86
CA ASN A 10 -23.30 -8.26 -28.90
C ASN A 10 -23.84 -8.08 -30.32
N LYS A 11 -24.19 -9.19 -30.98
CA LYS A 11 -24.74 -9.19 -32.35
C LYS A 11 -26.21 -8.74 -32.42
N ALA A 12 -26.94 -8.73 -31.31
CA ALA A 12 -28.32 -8.23 -31.27
C ALA A 12 -28.39 -6.69 -31.29
N ARG A 13 -27.28 -6.00 -30.95
CA ARG A 13 -27.19 -4.53 -30.92
C ARG A 13 -25.84 -4.06 -31.48
N VAL A 14 -25.63 -4.33 -32.77
CA VAL A 14 -24.35 -4.09 -33.46
C VAL A 14 -23.92 -2.62 -33.37
N GLU A 15 -24.79 -1.68 -33.72
CA GLU A 15 -24.48 -0.24 -33.71
C GLU A 15 -24.14 0.27 -32.30
N GLY A 16 -24.91 -0.15 -31.30
CA GLY A 16 -24.66 0.19 -29.90
C GLY A 16 -23.32 -0.37 -29.40
N SER A 17 -22.97 -1.60 -29.81
CA SER A 17 -21.67 -2.20 -29.46
C SER A 17 -20.50 -1.49 -30.15
N ILE A 18 -20.68 -1.01 -31.38
CA ILE A 18 -19.68 -0.20 -32.08
C ILE A 18 -19.49 1.11 -31.33
N CYS A 19 -20.57 1.86 -31.08
CA CYS A 19 -20.54 3.13 -30.36
C CYS A 19 -19.85 3.02 -28.99
N ALA A 20 -20.24 2.02 -28.18
CA ALA A 20 -19.63 1.77 -26.88
C ALA A 20 -18.13 1.46 -26.98
N SER A 21 -17.71 0.68 -27.99
CA SER A 21 -16.30 0.35 -28.18
C SER A 21 -15.44 1.55 -28.60
N TYR A 22 -16.02 2.48 -29.37
CA TYR A 22 -15.35 3.73 -29.72
C TYR A 22 -15.25 4.65 -28.51
N LEU A 23 -16.36 4.85 -27.79
CA LEU A 23 -16.38 5.68 -26.59
C LEU A 23 -15.35 5.21 -25.56
N HIS A 24 -15.33 3.91 -25.26
CA HIS A 24 -14.35 3.33 -24.35
C HIS A 24 -12.91 3.62 -24.79
N ARG A 25 -12.60 3.43 -26.08
CA ARG A 25 -11.26 3.66 -26.62
C ARG A 25 -10.84 5.13 -26.50
N GLU A 26 -11.73 6.06 -26.87
CA GLU A 26 -11.43 7.50 -26.78
C GLU A 26 -11.26 7.96 -25.33
N THR A 27 -12.10 7.47 -24.41
CA THR A 27 -11.94 7.76 -22.97
C THR A 27 -10.63 7.22 -22.43
N THR A 28 -10.25 5.98 -22.75
CA THR A 28 -8.96 5.41 -22.34
C THR A 28 -7.79 6.21 -22.93
N HIS A 29 -7.86 6.61 -24.21
CA HIS A 29 -6.83 7.44 -24.82
C HIS A 29 -6.72 8.80 -24.14
N PHE A 30 -7.84 9.50 -23.93
CA PHE A 30 -7.87 10.77 -23.21
C PHE A 30 -7.25 10.62 -21.82
N CYS A 31 -7.67 9.61 -21.05
CA CYS A 31 -7.16 9.39 -19.72
C CYS A 31 -5.65 9.09 -19.74
N SER A 32 -5.19 8.22 -20.64
CA SER A 32 -3.76 7.88 -20.78
C SER A 32 -2.90 9.06 -21.25
N HIS A 33 -3.46 9.97 -22.04
CA HIS A 33 -2.72 11.12 -22.59
C HIS A 33 -2.51 12.19 -21.52
N TYR A 34 -3.55 12.50 -20.76
CA TYR A 34 -3.55 13.60 -19.80
C TYR A 34 -3.20 13.17 -18.37
N PHE A 35 -3.46 11.92 -17.99
CA PHE A 35 -3.22 11.40 -16.63
C PHE A 35 -2.10 10.35 -16.57
N LYS A 36 -1.03 10.50 -17.37
CA LYS A 36 0.12 9.55 -17.42
C LYS A 36 0.71 9.19 -16.04
N HIS A 37 0.64 10.10 -15.08
CA HIS A 37 1.17 9.92 -13.72
C HIS A 37 0.10 9.61 -12.66
N PHE A 38 -1.20 9.73 -13.00
CA PHE A 38 -2.32 9.44 -12.10
C PHE A 38 -2.97 8.11 -12.52
N MET A 39 -2.34 7.02 -12.08
CA MET A 39 -3.02 5.77 -11.69
C MET A 39 -4.04 5.18 -12.67
N LEU A 40 -3.59 4.63 -13.80
CA LEU A 40 -4.36 3.59 -14.51
C LEU A 40 -3.48 2.44 -14.99
N THR A 41 -2.33 2.20 -14.35
CA THR A 41 -1.81 0.85 -14.29
C THR A 41 -2.73 0.09 -13.33
N PRO A 42 -3.45 -0.97 -13.75
CA PRO A 42 -3.96 -1.95 -12.81
C PRO A 42 -2.73 -2.71 -12.27
N GLN A 43 -2.00 -2.04 -11.40
CA GLN A 43 -0.89 -2.61 -10.67
C GLN A 43 -1.58 -3.36 -9.53
N SER A 44 -1.69 -4.67 -9.71
CA SER A 44 -2.43 -5.62 -8.86
C SER A 44 -3.90 -5.83 -9.25
N SER A 45 -4.28 -7.11 -9.37
CA SER A 45 -5.66 -7.61 -9.50
C SER A 45 -6.49 -7.40 -8.21
N ARG A 46 -5.97 -6.62 -7.28
CA ARG A 46 -6.53 -6.31 -5.98
C ARG A 46 -6.22 -4.84 -5.76
N ASN A 47 -7.22 -4.05 -5.36
CA ASN A 47 -7.10 -2.60 -5.15
C ASN A 47 -6.04 -2.24 -4.09
N GLU A 48 -4.77 -2.30 -4.47
CA GLU A 48 -3.64 -1.81 -3.70
C GLU A 48 -3.50 -0.35 -4.07
N VAL A 49 -4.26 0.48 -3.35
CA VAL A 49 -3.90 1.88 -3.22
C VAL A 49 -2.59 1.86 -2.46
N ASP A 50 -1.48 2.16 -3.15
CA ASP A 50 -0.23 2.53 -2.52
C ASP A 50 -0.49 3.85 -1.81
N ILE A 51 -1.05 3.75 -0.60
CA ILE A 51 -1.18 4.90 0.28
C ILE A 51 0.26 5.19 0.66
N GLN A 52 0.89 6.10 -0.08
CA GLN A 52 2.02 6.86 0.41
C GLN A 52 1.50 7.65 1.61
N ILE A 53 1.33 6.96 2.73
CA ILE A 53 1.26 7.60 4.03
C ILE A 53 2.62 8.25 4.11
N GLU A 54 2.65 9.57 3.94
CA GLU A 54 3.77 10.42 4.34
C GLU A 54 4.29 9.81 5.63
N SER A 55 5.48 9.19 5.56
CA SER A 55 6.05 8.47 6.68
C SER A 55 6.12 9.48 7.81
N LEU A 56 5.17 9.41 8.74
CA LEU A 56 5.23 10.16 9.98
C LEU A 56 6.56 9.71 10.57
N THR A 57 7.55 10.60 10.57
CA THR A 57 8.91 10.26 10.96
C THR A 57 8.83 9.81 12.41
N THR A 58 8.79 8.50 12.64
CA THR A 58 8.70 7.97 13.98
C THR A 58 10.02 8.26 14.66
N THR A 59 9.95 8.63 15.94
CA THR A 59 11.15 9.01 16.71
C THR A 59 12.06 7.82 17.00
N LEU A 60 11.57 6.59 16.85
CA LEU A 60 12.32 5.35 17.06
C LEU A 60 12.11 4.41 15.87
N SER A 61 13.20 3.77 15.44
CA SER A 61 13.24 2.82 14.32
C SER A 61 12.29 1.63 14.48
N VAL A 62 12.07 1.17 15.72
CA VAL A 62 11.16 0.04 16.02
C VAL A 62 9.70 0.31 15.61
N PHE A 63 9.31 1.58 15.50
CA PHE A 63 7.97 1.98 15.07
C PHE A 63 7.90 2.34 13.58
N ASP A 64 9.04 2.44 12.88
CA ASP A 64 9.12 2.74 11.45
C ASP A 64 8.92 1.48 10.60
N GLN A 65 7.90 0.70 10.92
CA GLN A 65 7.59 -0.53 10.19
C GLN A 65 6.49 -0.26 9.16
N PRO A 66 6.71 -0.59 7.87
CA PRO A 66 5.68 -0.49 6.85
C PRO A 66 4.59 -1.53 7.17
N SER A 67 3.58 -1.11 7.92
CA SER A 67 2.47 -1.95 8.35
C SER A 67 1.16 -1.41 7.82
N ARG A 68 0.30 -2.32 7.35
CA ARG A 68 -1.05 -2.00 6.93
C ARG A 68 -1.98 -2.31 8.09
N HIS A 69 -2.38 -1.27 8.82
CA HIS A 69 -3.41 -1.37 9.86
C HIS A 69 -4.67 -2.01 9.22
N SER A 70 -5.08 -3.17 9.76
CA SER A 70 -6.26 -3.88 9.30
C SER A 70 -7.15 -4.20 10.50
N GLY A 71 -8.42 -3.83 10.40
CA GLY A 71 -9.39 -4.02 11.47
C GLY A 71 -9.94 -2.69 12.01
N ARG A 72 -10.77 -2.82 13.04
CA ARG A 72 -11.37 -1.68 13.76
C ARG A 72 -10.37 -1.18 14.81
N GLU A 73 -10.21 0.13 14.90
CA GLU A 73 -9.42 0.75 15.97
C GLU A 73 -10.00 0.41 17.34
N SER A 74 -9.14 0.00 18.26
CA SER A 74 -9.48 -0.25 19.66
C SER A 74 -8.35 0.22 20.56
N THR A 75 -8.71 0.79 21.71
CA THR A 75 -7.76 1.10 22.77
C THR A 75 -7.66 -0.07 23.75
N HIS A 76 -6.44 -0.50 24.05
CA HIS A 76 -6.14 -1.56 25.02
C HIS A 76 -5.07 -1.08 25.99
N TRP A 77 -5.26 -1.36 27.28
CA TRP A 77 -4.27 -1.07 28.31
C TRP A 77 -3.43 -2.32 28.54
N LEU A 78 -2.12 -2.20 28.38
CA LEU A 78 -1.20 -3.32 28.56
C LEU A 78 -1.25 -3.84 30.00
N SER A 79 -1.33 -5.16 30.13
CA SER A 79 -1.02 -5.85 31.38
C SER A 79 0.46 -5.79 31.72
N ASP A 80 0.84 -6.11 32.96
CA ASP A 80 2.25 -6.11 33.39
C ASP A 80 3.12 -7.10 32.60
N GLU A 81 2.54 -8.20 32.11
CA GLU A 81 3.24 -9.15 31.24
C GLU A 81 3.46 -8.59 29.85
N GLU A 82 2.42 -8.01 29.24
CA GLU A 82 2.52 -7.37 27.93
C GLU A 82 3.48 -6.18 27.96
N LEU A 83 3.45 -5.38 29.03
CA LEU A 83 4.36 -4.25 29.21
C LEU A 83 5.82 -4.72 29.29
N ARG A 84 6.10 -5.77 30.07
CA ARG A 84 7.44 -6.37 30.13
C ARG A 84 7.87 -6.89 28.76
N SER A 85 6.99 -7.57 28.04
CA SER A 85 7.26 -8.06 26.69
C SER A 85 7.56 -6.91 25.72
N ALA A 86 6.76 -5.85 25.74
CA ALA A 86 6.95 -4.67 24.91
C ALA A 86 8.29 -3.97 25.20
N HIS A 87 8.66 -3.82 26.48
CA HIS A 87 9.96 -3.27 26.88
C HIS A 87 11.12 -4.10 26.32
N VAL A 88 11.10 -5.43 26.49
CA VAL A 88 12.16 -6.29 25.95
C VAL A 88 12.22 -6.19 24.43
N HIS A 89 11.07 -6.15 23.76
CA HIS A 89 11.01 -6.00 22.31
C HIS A 89 11.67 -4.71 21.83
N VAL A 90 11.40 -3.58 22.49
CA VAL A 90 12.07 -2.30 22.17
C VAL A 90 13.57 -2.41 22.41
N LEU A 91 14.01 -2.97 23.53
CA LEU A 91 15.45 -3.05 23.83
C LEU A 91 16.25 -3.85 22.80
N ILE A 92 15.69 -4.94 22.26
CA ILE A 92 16.42 -5.83 21.34
C ILE A 92 16.27 -5.45 19.86
N ASN A 93 15.19 -4.74 19.47
CA ASN A 93 14.90 -4.42 18.06
C ASN A 93 15.07 -2.94 17.70
N CYS A 94 15.37 -2.07 18.68
CA CYS A 94 15.56 -0.65 18.44
C CYS A 94 17.05 -0.35 18.18
N ASN A 95 17.37 0.06 16.96
CA ASN A 95 18.75 0.33 16.55
C ASN A 95 19.42 1.42 17.40
N GLU A 96 18.64 2.38 17.88
CA GLU A 96 19.08 3.47 18.74
C GLU A 96 19.52 2.99 20.14
N VAL A 97 19.05 1.81 20.57
CA VAL A 97 19.37 1.23 21.88
C VAL A 97 20.66 0.40 21.84
N GLU A 98 21.03 -0.13 20.69
CA GLU A 98 22.23 -0.97 20.49
C GLU A 98 23.53 -0.41 21.12
N PRO A 99 23.91 0.88 20.94
CA PRO A 99 25.14 1.40 21.54
C PRO A 99 25.15 1.36 23.07
N TYR A 100 23.98 1.47 23.71
CA TYR A 100 23.86 1.39 25.16
C TYR A 100 24.02 -0.05 25.67
N LEU A 101 23.52 -1.04 24.92
CA LEU A 101 23.72 -2.44 25.26
C LEU A 101 25.20 -2.84 25.14
N GLN A 102 25.88 -2.39 24.09
CA GLN A 102 27.31 -2.66 23.90
C GLN A 102 28.16 -2.03 25.02
N SER A 103 27.87 -0.79 25.42
CA SER A 103 28.58 -0.14 26.52
C SER A 103 28.33 -0.81 27.87
N PHE A 104 27.11 -1.28 28.13
CA PHE A 104 26.78 -2.05 29.33
C PHE A 104 27.58 -3.37 29.37
N LEU A 105 27.58 -4.14 28.30
CA LEU A 105 28.32 -5.41 28.23
C LEU A 105 29.83 -5.23 28.41
N HIS A 106 30.40 -4.16 27.85
CA HIS A 106 31.81 -3.83 28.04
C HIS A 106 32.15 -3.37 29.46
N THR A 107 31.19 -2.82 30.22
CA THR A 107 31.41 -2.34 31.59
C THR A 107 31.39 -3.48 32.62
N TYR A 108 30.73 -4.60 32.30
CA TYR A 108 30.62 -5.78 33.17
C TYR A 108 31.56 -6.92 32.77
N GLN A 109 32.62 -6.61 32.03
CA GLN A 109 33.70 -7.52 31.65
C GLN A 109 35.01 -7.08 32.30
#